data_AF-A0AAW6NJ88-F1
#
_entry.id   AF-A0AAW6NJ88-F1
#
_cell.length_a   1.000
_cell.length_b   1.000
_cell.length_c   1.000
_cell.angle_alpha   90.00
_cell.angle_beta   90.00
_cell.angle_gamma   90.00
#
_symmetry.space_group_name_H-M   'P 1'
#
loop_
_entity.id
_entity.type
_entity.pdbx_description
1 polymer ?
#
loop_
_entity_poly.entity_id
_entity_poly.type
_entity_poly.pdbx_seq_one_letter_code
_entity_poly.pdbx_strand_id
1 'polypeptide(L)'
;TVSVRNEAVTTGEYYRYAAPYRDAGDDTSPEPETESGAFYARIYHERELNKSARIHLFSNAAHLTPGQVLEPQGDVITALQEGVVLTLVTFRGARDSRPHVSVWGMPYTERYCFRPAVIPRPEIHGTLPARVESREKNDIYAHLDEQGRYRVKLDFDREGTEPGYGYLWLRMAKPYAGDTLGWHTPLTDGTEVAIAYSNGDIDLPYIAYALHDSEHPDPVSRDNHTRNVLRTPANNKLRMEDRRGVEHIKLATEYGKTQLNSGHLVDSQGQRRGQGGELST
;
A
#
# COMPACT_ATOMS: atom_id res chain seq x y z
N THR A 1 -18.60 32.29 -34.92
CA THR A 1 -19.93 31.87 -34.43
C THR A 1 -19.74 30.72 -33.47
N VAL A 2 -19.86 30.98 -32.16
CA VAL A 2 -19.81 29.95 -31.11
C VAL A 2 -21.23 29.42 -30.96
N SER A 3 -21.46 28.15 -31.30
CA SER A 3 -22.76 27.49 -31.05
C SER A 3 -22.66 26.70 -29.75
N VAL A 4 -23.43 27.08 -28.74
CA VAL A 4 -23.63 26.29 -27.52
C VAL A 4 -24.71 25.25 -27.83
N ARG A 5 -24.40 23.96 -27.65
CA ARG A 5 -25.39 22.88 -27.67
C ARG A 5 -25.47 22.30 -26.26
N ASN A 6 -26.63 22.46 -25.62
CA ASN A 6 -27.22 21.69 -24.50
C ASN A 6 -27.65 22.57 -23.31
N GLU A 7 -28.97 22.57 -23.00
CA GLU A 7 -29.63 23.30 -21.90
C GLU A 7 -29.89 22.45 -20.65
N ALA A 8 -29.56 21.15 -20.65
CA ALA A 8 -29.78 20.28 -19.49
C ALA A 8 -28.56 20.29 -18.57
N VAL A 9 -28.64 21.01 -17.44
CA VAL A 9 -27.69 20.86 -16.33
C VAL A 9 -27.82 19.43 -15.82
N THR A 10 -26.82 18.60 -16.12
CA THR A 10 -26.77 17.23 -15.60
C THR A 10 -26.13 17.29 -14.22
N THR A 11 -26.90 16.99 -13.18
CA THR A 11 -26.36 16.79 -11.82
C THR A 11 -26.00 15.32 -11.65
N GLY A 12 -25.00 15.05 -10.81
CA GLY A 12 -24.57 13.70 -10.52
C GLY A 12 -23.70 13.67 -9.28
N GLU A 13 -23.71 12.54 -8.59
CA GLU A 13 -22.83 12.28 -7.46
C GLU A 13 -21.69 11.37 -7.91
N TYR A 14 -20.51 11.62 -7.37
CA TYR A 14 -19.32 10.85 -7.66
C TYR A 14 -18.68 10.36 -6.36
N TYR A 15 -18.84 9.07 -6.08
CA TYR A 15 -18.33 8.44 -4.88
C TYR A 15 -16.98 7.77 -5.13
N ARG A 16 -16.02 7.99 -4.22
CA ARG A 16 -14.72 7.32 -4.22
C ARG A 16 -14.39 6.77 -2.84
N TYR A 17 -13.97 5.53 -2.80
CA TYR A 17 -13.51 4.83 -1.59
C TYR A 17 -11.99 4.65 -1.62
N ALA A 18 -11.37 4.55 -0.44
CA ALA A 18 -9.95 4.24 -0.24
C ALA A 18 -8.95 5.21 -0.90
N ALA A 19 -9.25 6.51 -0.93
CA ALA A 19 -8.25 7.53 -1.30
C ALA A 19 -7.22 7.73 -0.17
N PRO A 20 -5.99 8.18 -0.49
CA PRO A 20 -4.89 8.26 0.48
C PRO A 20 -5.00 9.50 1.37
N TYR A 21 -5.95 9.49 2.30
CA TYR A 21 -6.08 10.51 3.35
C TYR A 21 -6.30 9.84 4.70
N ARG A 22 -5.84 10.50 5.77
CA ARG A 22 -6.04 10.04 7.15
C ARG A 22 -7.21 10.75 7.81
N ASP A 23 -7.35 12.04 7.54
CA ASP A 23 -8.35 12.91 8.13
C ASP A 23 -9.40 13.30 7.07
N ALA A 24 -10.67 13.30 7.47
CA ALA A 24 -11.76 13.64 6.56
C ALA A 24 -11.67 15.11 6.07
N GLY A 25 -11.28 16.04 6.96
CA GLY A 25 -11.28 17.48 6.70
C GLY A 25 -12.68 18.10 6.73
N ASP A 26 -12.73 19.43 6.65
CA ASP A 26 -13.98 20.19 6.56
C ASP A 26 -14.35 20.45 5.08
N ASP A 27 -15.45 19.86 4.62
CA ASP A 27 -15.95 19.99 3.25
C ASP A 27 -16.76 21.27 3.00
N THR A 28 -17.04 22.05 4.05
CA THR A 28 -17.71 23.35 3.95
C THR A 28 -16.72 24.51 3.76
N SER A 29 -15.44 24.28 4.07
CA SER A 29 -14.39 25.26 3.87
C SER A 29 -14.07 25.43 2.38
N PRO A 30 -13.93 26.68 1.87
CA PRO A 30 -13.41 26.91 0.52
C PRO A 30 -11.93 26.47 0.40
N GLU A 31 -11.23 26.39 1.52
CA GLU A 31 -9.83 25.97 1.64
C GLU A 31 -9.73 24.83 2.66
N PRO A 32 -10.13 23.60 2.28
CA PRO A 32 -9.97 22.42 3.14
C PRO A 32 -8.50 22.15 3.42
N GLU A 33 -8.24 21.48 4.54
CA GLU A 33 -6.90 21.14 5.00
C GLU A 33 -6.16 20.29 3.95
N THR A 34 -4.92 20.65 3.66
CA THR A 34 -4.08 19.94 2.69
C THR A 34 -4.02 18.44 2.98
N GLU A 35 -4.20 17.61 1.94
CA GLU A 35 -4.20 16.13 2.01
C GLU A 35 -5.37 15.49 2.80
N SER A 36 -6.37 16.27 3.21
CA SER A 36 -7.63 15.74 3.74
C SER A 36 -8.52 15.12 2.66
N GLY A 37 -9.53 14.35 3.09
CA GLY A 37 -10.59 13.85 2.22
C GLY A 37 -11.31 14.97 1.45
N ALA A 38 -11.70 16.05 2.14
CA ALA A 38 -12.32 17.24 1.55
C ALA A 38 -11.42 17.91 0.50
N PHE A 39 -10.11 18.01 0.78
CA PHE A 39 -9.13 18.55 -0.17
C PHE A 39 -9.06 17.73 -1.47
N TYR A 40 -8.96 16.41 -1.38
CA TYR A 40 -8.96 15.56 -2.56
C TYR A 40 -10.30 15.58 -3.29
N ALA A 41 -11.43 15.56 -2.57
CA ALA A 41 -12.76 15.67 -3.14
C ALA A 41 -12.92 16.95 -3.97
N ARG A 42 -12.47 18.10 -3.43
CA ARG A 42 -12.43 19.37 -4.16
C ARG A 42 -11.60 19.25 -5.45
N ILE A 43 -10.38 18.71 -5.40
CA ILE A 43 -9.54 18.54 -6.59
C ILE A 43 -10.23 17.68 -7.67
N TYR A 44 -10.90 16.60 -7.27
CA TYR A 44 -11.65 15.76 -8.21
C TYR A 44 -12.86 16.48 -8.79
N HIS A 45 -13.61 17.21 -7.96
CA HIS A 45 -14.75 18.00 -8.40
C HIS A 45 -14.35 19.07 -9.42
N GLU A 46 -13.31 19.86 -9.11
CA GLU A 46 -12.78 20.88 -10.03
C GLU A 46 -12.30 20.25 -11.34
N ARG A 47 -11.73 19.04 -11.31
CA ARG A 47 -11.33 18.34 -12.54
C ARG A 47 -12.53 17.96 -13.41
N GLU A 48 -13.67 17.61 -12.82
CA GLU A 48 -14.91 17.39 -13.59
C GLU A 48 -15.47 18.73 -14.12
N LEU A 49 -15.43 19.81 -13.33
CA LEU A 49 -15.82 21.14 -13.79
C LEU A 49 -14.96 21.62 -14.98
N ASN A 50 -13.67 21.31 -15.01
CA ASN A 50 -12.79 21.64 -16.14
C ASN A 50 -13.16 20.94 -17.45
N LYS A 51 -13.97 19.88 -17.40
CA LYS A 51 -14.49 19.19 -18.59
C LYS A 51 -15.82 19.76 -19.08
N SER A 52 -16.50 20.57 -18.26
CA SER A 52 -17.86 21.06 -18.55
C SER A 52 -17.95 21.92 -19.81
N ALA A 53 -16.95 22.76 -20.05
CA ALA A 53 -16.88 23.64 -21.22
C ALA A 53 -15.46 23.61 -21.81
N ARG A 54 -15.39 23.40 -23.12
CA ARG A 54 -14.14 23.41 -23.89
C ARG A 54 -14.27 24.37 -25.05
N ILE A 55 -13.23 25.16 -25.26
CA ILE A 55 -13.17 26.19 -26.28
C ILE A 55 -12.08 25.79 -27.26
N HIS A 56 -12.39 25.84 -28.55
CA HIS A 56 -11.44 25.58 -29.62
C HIS A 56 -11.42 26.79 -30.54
N LEU A 57 -10.25 27.40 -30.71
CA LEU A 57 -10.04 28.62 -31.48
C LEU A 57 -8.93 28.39 -32.51
N PHE A 58 -9.01 29.14 -33.60
CA PHE A 58 -7.94 29.24 -34.58
C PHE A 58 -7.41 30.67 -34.59
N SER A 59 -6.08 30.82 -34.68
CA SER A 59 -5.39 32.10 -34.68
C SER A 59 -4.16 32.04 -35.58
N ASN A 60 -3.56 33.20 -35.84
CA ASN A 60 -2.22 33.34 -36.44
C ASN A 60 -1.23 34.01 -35.48
N ALA A 61 -1.63 34.27 -34.23
CA ALA A 61 -0.79 34.89 -33.22
C ALA A 61 0.27 33.91 -32.69
N ALA A 62 1.54 34.23 -32.92
CA ALA A 62 2.66 33.35 -32.58
C ALA A 62 3.02 33.32 -31.08
N HIS A 63 2.53 34.27 -30.29
CA HIS A 63 2.87 34.44 -28.88
C HIS A 63 1.92 33.70 -27.91
N LEU A 64 0.96 32.95 -28.44
CA LEU A 64 -0.02 32.24 -27.62
C LEU A 64 0.64 31.04 -26.93
N THR A 65 0.51 30.94 -25.61
CA THR A 65 1.06 29.82 -24.83
C THR A 65 0.03 29.28 -23.84
N PRO A 66 0.06 27.97 -23.53
CA PRO A 66 -0.72 27.43 -22.42
C PRO A 66 -0.45 28.22 -21.12
N GLY A 67 -1.49 28.42 -20.32
CA GLY A 67 -1.46 29.22 -19.09
C GLY A 67 -1.84 30.69 -19.26
N GLN A 68 -1.86 31.23 -20.48
CA GLN A 68 -2.38 32.58 -20.74
C GLN A 68 -3.91 32.62 -20.58
N VAL A 69 -4.43 33.77 -20.13
CA VAL A 69 -5.86 34.08 -20.14
C VAL A 69 -6.13 35.07 -21.27
N LEU A 70 -7.04 34.71 -22.18
CA LEU A 70 -7.50 35.60 -23.24
C LEU A 70 -8.75 36.34 -22.78
N GLU A 71 -8.75 37.65 -22.94
CA GLU A 71 -9.91 38.52 -22.72
C GLU A 71 -10.70 38.66 -24.02
N PRO A 72 -11.91 38.08 -24.12
CA PRO A 72 -12.72 38.21 -25.32
C PRO A 72 -13.28 39.65 -25.43
N GLN A 73 -13.31 40.18 -26.66
CA GLN A 73 -13.84 41.52 -26.96
C GLN A 73 -15.12 41.43 -27.82
N GLY A 74 -16.01 42.41 -27.69
CA GLY A 74 -17.25 42.51 -28.47
C GLY A 74 -18.43 41.75 -27.86
N ASP A 75 -19.24 41.10 -28.70
CA ASP A 75 -20.38 40.29 -28.24
C ASP A 75 -19.90 38.94 -27.68
N VAL A 76 -19.60 38.93 -26.38
CA VAL A 76 -19.08 37.76 -25.66
C VAL A 76 -20.24 37.00 -25.02
N ILE A 77 -20.24 35.67 -25.19
CA ILE A 77 -21.17 34.80 -24.46
C ILE A 77 -20.90 34.91 -22.95
N THR A 78 -21.96 34.93 -22.14
CA THR A 78 -21.86 35.17 -20.68
C THR A 78 -20.83 34.26 -19.99
N ALA A 79 -20.75 33.00 -20.42
CA ALA A 79 -19.82 32.01 -19.87
C ALA A 79 -18.33 32.34 -20.08
N LEU A 80 -17.97 33.25 -20.98
CA LEU A 80 -16.58 33.61 -21.28
C LEU A 80 -16.23 35.04 -20.86
N GLN A 81 -17.13 35.75 -20.17
CA GLN A 81 -16.91 37.14 -19.76
C GLN A 81 -15.66 37.32 -18.90
N GLU A 82 -15.38 36.36 -18.02
CA GLU A 82 -14.19 36.36 -17.17
C GLU A 82 -12.91 35.99 -17.93
N GLY A 83 -13.02 35.45 -19.15
CA GLY A 83 -11.88 35.12 -20.02
C GLY A 83 -11.79 33.65 -20.42
N VAL A 84 -10.71 33.31 -21.12
CA VAL A 84 -10.41 31.95 -21.58
C VAL A 84 -8.99 31.57 -21.23
N VAL A 85 -8.80 30.61 -20.33
CA VAL A 85 -7.47 30.06 -20.04
C VAL A 85 -7.07 29.03 -21.09
N LEU A 86 -5.87 29.19 -21.64
CA LEU A 86 -5.33 28.32 -22.69
C LEU A 86 -4.72 27.06 -22.06
N THR A 87 -5.16 25.88 -22.50
CA THR A 87 -4.71 24.58 -21.98
C THR A 87 -3.85 23.81 -22.97
N LEU A 88 -4.01 24.06 -24.27
CA LEU A 88 -3.17 23.47 -25.32
C LEU A 88 -3.07 24.44 -26.50
N VAL A 89 -1.86 24.66 -27.00
CA VAL A 89 -1.60 25.44 -28.21
C VAL A 89 -0.81 24.58 -29.17
N THR A 90 -1.28 24.48 -30.42
CA THR A 90 -0.63 23.72 -31.49
C THR A 90 -0.32 24.65 -32.64
N PHE A 91 0.95 24.70 -33.02
CA PHE A 91 1.44 25.52 -34.13
C PHE A 91 1.64 24.66 -35.38
N ARG A 92 1.15 25.16 -36.52
CA ARG A 92 1.43 24.62 -37.84
C ARG A 92 1.94 25.76 -38.72
N GLY A 93 3.13 25.60 -39.28
CA GLY A 93 3.72 26.56 -40.21
C GLY A 93 4.13 25.89 -41.51
N ALA A 94 4.00 26.61 -42.62
CA ALA A 94 4.59 26.28 -43.90
C ALA A 94 5.23 27.56 -44.49
N ARG A 95 6.20 27.44 -45.40
CA ARG A 95 6.93 28.62 -45.94
C ARG A 95 6.06 29.49 -46.85
N ASP A 96 5.01 28.91 -47.40
CA ASP A 96 4.04 29.51 -48.33
C ASP A 96 2.74 29.94 -47.63
N SER A 97 2.63 29.79 -46.31
CA SER A 97 1.42 30.12 -45.56
C SER A 97 1.71 30.90 -44.28
N ARG A 98 0.72 31.68 -43.82
CA ARG A 98 0.77 32.25 -42.46
C ARG A 98 0.78 31.14 -41.40
N PRO A 99 1.35 31.39 -40.20
CA PRO A 99 1.23 30.47 -39.08
C PRO A 99 -0.24 30.18 -38.78
N HIS A 100 -0.55 28.90 -38.64
CA HIS A 100 -1.86 28.42 -38.21
C HIS A 100 -1.74 27.89 -36.79
N VAL A 101 -2.38 28.56 -35.86
CA VAL A 101 -2.37 28.24 -34.43
C VAL A 101 -3.74 27.70 -34.07
N SER A 102 -3.78 26.46 -33.59
CA SER A 102 -4.98 25.85 -33.02
C SER A 102 -4.86 25.91 -31.50
N VAL A 103 -5.86 26.47 -30.84
CA VAL A 103 -5.84 26.75 -29.41
C VAL A 103 -7.02 26.07 -28.75
N TRP A 104 -6.77 25.28 -27.72
CA TRP A 104 -7.78 24.77 -26.81
C TRP A 104 -7.68 25.47 -25.47
N GLY A 105 -8.84 25.71 -24.87
CA GLY A 105 -8.96 26.33 -23.56
C GLY A 105 -10.25 25.95 -22.85
N MET A 106 -10.41 26.52 -21.66
CA MET A 106 -11.63 26.47 -20.87
C MET A 106 -11.99 27.89 -20.41
N PRO A 107 -13.25 28.17 -20.07
CA PRO A 107 -13.59 29.42 -19.41
C PRO A 107 -12.71 29.67 -18.19
N TYR A 108 -12.19 30.89 -18.06
CA TYR A 108 -11.53 31.32 -16.83
C TYR A 108 -12.60 31.65 -15.78
N THR A 109 -12.37 31.25 -14.54
CA THR A 109 -13.17 31.68 -13.40
C THR A 109 -12.34 31.65 -12.12
N GLU A 110 -12.63 32.54 -11.18
CA GLU A 110 -11.99 32.54 -9.86
C GLU A 110 -12.52 31.45 -8.92
N ARG A 111 -13.60 30.76 -9.31
CA ARG A 111 -14.27 29.76 -8.45
C ARG A 111 -13.52 28.44 -8.35
N TYR A 112 -12.76 28.07 -9.39
CA TYR A 112 -12.00 26.82 -9.42
C TYR A 112 -10.82 26.89 -10.39
N CYS A 113 -9.81 26.07 -10.14
CA CYS A 113 -8.57 26.07 -10.91
C CYS A 113 -8.55 25.00 -12.02
N PHE A 114 -7.72 25.24 -13.04
CA PHE A 114 -7.35 24.18 -13.96
C PHE A 114 -6.66 23.02 -13.22
N ARG A 115 -7.05 21.78 -13.55
CA ARG A 115 -6.54 20.53 -13.00
C ARG A 115 -6.10 19.62 -14.15
N PRO A 116 -4.83 19.24 -14.23
CA PRO A 116 -4.35 18.34 -15.27
C PRO A 116 -4.97 16.94 -15.11
N ALA A 117 -4.86 16.15 -16.18
CA ALA A 117 -5.24 14.74 -16.16
C ALA A 117 -4.45 13.98 -15.08
N VAL A 118 -5.10 13.02 -14.43
CA VAL A 118 -4.48 12.21 -13.37
C VAL A 118 -3.49 11.25 -14.02
N ILE A 119 -2.26 11.22 -13.49
CA ILE A 119 -1.30 10.17 -13.81
C ILE A 119 -1.67 8.94 -12.98
N PRO A 120 -1.84 7.75 -13.59
CA PRO A 120 -2.09 6.52 -12.84
C PRO A 120 -1.01 6.29 -11.80
N ARG A 121 -1.41 5.96 -10.57
CA ARG A 121 -0.46 5.60 -9.51
C ARG A 121 0.14 4.22 -9.84
N PRO A 122 1.42 3.98 -9.52
CA PRO A 122 1.98 2.64 -9.62
C PRO A 122 1.31 1.70 -8.61
N GLU A 123 1.11 0.46 -9.00
CA GLU A 123 0.44 -0.57 -8.19
C GLU A 123 1.27 -1.86 -8.13
N ILE A 124 1.17 -2.59 -7.03
CA ILE A 124 1.86 -3.88 -6.82
C ILE A 124 0.83 -4.92 -6.37
N HIS A 125 0.34 -5.72 -7.31
CA HIS A 125 -0.70 -6.73 -7.01
C HIS A 125 -0.16 -8.04 -6.39
N GLY A 126 1.15 -8.18 -6.24
CA GLY A 126 1.81 -9.34 -5.65
C GLY A 126 2.46 -9.03 -4.30
N THR A 127 3.38 -9.90 -3.89
CA THR A 127 4.23 -9.66 -2.72
C THR A 127 5.67 -9.40 -3.13
N LEU A 128 6.36 -8.55 -2.37
CA LEU A 128 7.80 -8.37 -2.50
C LEU A 128 8.51 -9.03 -1.31
N PRO A 129 9.62 -9.74 -1.54
CA PRO A 129 10.41 -10.29 -0.46
C PRO A 129 11.14 -9.18 0.29
N ALA A 130 11.23 -9.35 1.61
CA ALA A 130 11.98 -8.48 2.50
C ALA A 130 12.56 -9.30 3.65
N ARG A 131 13.51 -8.70 4.35
CA ARG A 131 14.14 -9.27 5.54
C ARG A 131 13.83 -8.40 6.75
N VAL A 132 13.36 -9.02 7.83
CA VAL A 132 13.13 -8.33 9.11
C VAL A 132 14.45 -7.80 9.66
N GLU A 133 14.43 -6.59 10.24
CA GLU A 133 15.63 -5.96 10.80
C GLU A 133 15.55 -5.77 12.32
N SER A 134 16.71 -5.89 12.97
CA SER A 134 17.00 -5.33 14.30
C SER A 134 17.93 -4.12 14.21
N ARG A 135 17.86 -3.27 15.25
CA ARG A 135 18.81 -2.16 15.46
C ARG A 135 20.12 -2.63 16.07
N GLU A 136 20.08 -3.74 16.79
CA GLU A 136 21.25 -4.27 17.48
C GLU A 136 22.02 -5.23 16.56
N LYS A 137 23.35 -5.13 16.60
CA LYS A 137 24.19 -6.01 15.80
C LYS A 137 24.19 -7.43 16.37
N ASN A 138 23.92 -8.42 15.51
CA ASN A 138 23.82 -9.84 15.89
C ASN A 138 22.69 -10.12 16.90
N ASP A 139 21.61 -9.35 16.86
CA ASP A 139 20.42 -9.64 17.63
C ASP A 139 19.78 -10.95 17.14
N ILE A 140 19.16 -11.69 18.06
CA ILE A 140 18.33 -12.84 17.71
C ILE A 140 16.92 -12.36 17.34
N TYR A 141 16.43 -11.31 18.00
CA TYR A 141 15.05 -10.87 17.87
C TYR A 141 14.95 -9.61 17.01
N ALA A 142 13.79 -9.41 16.38
CA ALA A 142 13.53 -8.18 15.66
C ALA A 142 13.25 -7.02 16.62
N HIS A 143 13.62 -5.81 16.22
CA HIS A 143 13.25 -4.61 16.96
C HIS A 143 11.79 -4.21 16.63
N LEU A 144 10.93 -4.26 17.64
CA LEU A 144 9.51 -3.90 17.54
C LEU A 144 9.24 -2.50 18.09
N ASP A 145 8.22 -1.82 17.56
CA ASP A 145 7.70 -0.61 18.20
C ASP A 145 6.65 -0.92 19.28
N GLU A 146 6.13 0.12 19.93
CA GLU A 146 5.11 0.03 20.98
C GLU A 146 3.81 -0.67 20.52
N GLN A 147 3.59 -0.80 19.21
CA GLN A 147 2.42 -1.43 18.61
C GLN A 147 2.73 -2.85 18.08
N GLY A 148 3.96 -3.35 18.26
CA GLY A 148 4.39 -4.66 17.75
C GLY A 148 4.54 -4.72 16.24
N ARG A 149 4.85 -3.59 15.59
CA ARG A 149 5.20 -3.49 14.16
C ARG A 149 6.69 -3.75 13.96
N TYR A 150 7.04 -4.15 12.74
CA TYR A 150 8.41 -4.49 12.34
C TYR A 150 8.98 -3.44 11.40
N ARG A 151 10.30 -3.33 11.36
CA ARG A 151 11.02 -2.77 10.21
C ARG A 151 11.61 -3.88 9.38
N VAL A 152 11.71 -3.61 8.09
CA VAL A 152 12.19 -4.58 7.10
C VAL A 152 13.07 -3.88 6.10
N LYS A 153 13.99 -4.63 5.52
CA LYS A 153 14.74 -4.25 4.33
C LYS A 153 14.16 -4.98 3.13
N LEU A 154 13.68 -4.23 2.14
CA LEU A 154 13.19 -4.80 0.89
C LEU A 154 14.38 -5.28 0.05
N ASP A 155 14.27 -6.45 -0.56
CA ASP A 155 15.41 -7.05 -1.29
C ASP A 155 15.79 -6.26 -2.55
N PHE A 156 14.83 -5.53 -3.14
CA PHE A 156 15.10 -4.65 -4.28
C PHE A 156 15.73 -3.32 -3.88
N ASP A 157 15.73 -2.97 -2.59
CA ASP A 157 16.29 -1.71 -2.11
C ASP A 157 17.82 -1.76 -2.19
N ARG A 158 18.37 -0.89 -3.03
CA ARG A 158 19.81 -0.78 -3.28
C ARG A 158 20.46 0.29 -2.41
N GLU A 159 19.67 1.12 -1.73
CA GLU A 159 20.19 2.14 -0.85
C GLU A 159 20.62 1.48 0.47
N GLY A 160 21.79 1.89 0.96
CA GLY A 160 22.30 1.43 2.25
C GLY A 160 21.64 2.24 3.36
N THR A 161 20.78 1.62 4.16
CA THR A 161 20.26 2.18 5.41
C THR A 161 20.97 1.57 6.62
N GLU A 162 21.00 2.30 7.72
CA GLU A 162 21.41 1.71 9.00
C GLU A 162 20.42 0.59 9.40
N PRO A 163 20.90 -0.55 9.93
CA PRO A 163 20.03 -1.65 10.36
C PRO A 163 18.95 -1.19 11.35
N GLY A 164 17.70 -1.60 11.12
CA GLY A 164 16.56 -1.20 11.94
C GLY A 164 16.09 0.24 11.65
N TYR A 165 16.64 0.87 10.62
CA TYR A 165 16.18 2.12 10.04
C TYR A 165 15.77 1.98 8.57
N GLY A 166 15.76 0.76 8.04
CA GLY A 166 15.14 0.45 6.76
C GLY A 166 13.62 0.61 6.79
N TYR A 167 13.10 1.21 5.74
CA TYR A 167 11.66 1.28 5.40
C TYR A 167 10.72 1.81 6.51
N LEU A 168 9.42 1.56 6.34
CA LEU A 168 8.34 1.97 7.24
C LEU A 168 8.10 0.94 8.36
N TRP A 169 7.39 1.34 9.41
CA TRP A 169 6.84 0.40 10.39
C TRP A 169 5.68 -0.39 9.82
N LEU A 170 5.84 -1.70 9.69
CA LEU A 170 4.88 -2.60 9.07
C LEU A 170 4.13 -3.45 10.10
N ARG A 171 2.81 -3.53 9.92
CA ARG A 171 1.98 -4.50 10.62
C ARG A 171 2.20 -5.89 10.02
N MET A 172 2.15 -6.92 10.85
CA MET A 172 2.12 -8.32 10.42
C MET A 172 0.71 -8.85 10.50
N ALA A 173 0.24 -9.49 9.42
CA ALA A 173 -1.00 -10.25 9.41
C ALA A 173 -0.88 -11.45 10.37
N LYS A 174 -1.90 -11.64 11.21
CA LYS A 174 -1.89 -12.67 12.28
C LYS A 174 -3.13 -13.55 12.14
N PRO A 175 -3.06 -14.84 12.55
CA PRO A 175 -4.22 -15.74 12.54
C PRO A 175 -5.38 -15.25 13.42
N TYR A 176 -5.09 -14.49 14.48
CA TYR A 176 -6.08 -13.96 15.40
C TYR A 176 -5.61 -12.63 16.00
N ALA A 177 -6.49 -11.64 16.03
CA ALA A 177 -6.23 -10.31 16.60
C ALA A 177 -7.54 -9.65 17.07
N GLY A 178 -7.45 -8.83 18.11
CA GLY A 178 -8.52 -8.04 18.69
C GLY A 178 -7.94 -7.01 19.65
N ASP A 179 -8.78 -6.28 20.39
CA ASP A 179 -8.36 -5.20 21.29
C ASP A 179 -7.37 -5.68 22.37
N THR A 180 -7.77 -6.67 23.16
CA THR A 180 -6.95 -7.26 24.24
C THR A 180 -6.54 -8.72 23.97
N LEU A 181 -6.84 -9.24 22.78
CA LEU A 181 -6.69 -10.64 22.41
C LEU A 181 -5.86 -10.76 21.13
N GLY A 182 -5.09 -11.84 20.98
CA GLY A 182 -4.42 -12.12 19.71
C GLY A 182 -3.41 -13.26 19.75
N TRP A 183 -2.95 -13.65 18.57
CA TRP A 183 -1.87 -14.59 18.36
C TRP A 183 -0.64 -13.85 17.85
N HIS A 184 0.39 -13.69 18.68
CA HIS A 184 1.63 -13.04 18.27
C HIS A 184 2.85 -13.92 18.55
N THR A 185 3.51 -14.35 17.47
CA THR A 185 4.79 -15.06 17.49
C THR A 185 5.84 -14.13 16.88
N PRO A 186 6.67 -13.45 17.69
CA PRO A 186 7.62 -12.49 17.18
C PRO A 186 8.58 -13.09 16.16
N LEU A 187 8.81 -12.38 15.05
CA LEU A 187 9.83 -12.76 14.09
C LEU A 187 11.23 -12.43 14.63
N THR A 188 12.22 -13.20 14.19
CA THR A 188 13.63 -12.97 14.50
C THR A 188 14.26 -12.04 13.48
N ASP A 189 15.40 -11.43 13.83
CA ASP A 189 16.20 -10.67 12.87
C ASP A 189 16.57 -11.55 11.66
N GLY A 190 16.56 -10.97 10.47
CA GLY A 190 16.85 -11.67 9.22
C GLY A 190 15.78 -12.63 8.72
N THR A 191 14.61 -12.74 9.39
CA THR A 191 13.51 -13.59 8.90
C THR A 191 13.02 -13.08 7.54
N GLU A 192 12.89 -13.98 6.56
CA GLU A 192 12.25 -13.65 5.28
C GLU A 192 10.75 -13.45 5.45
N VAL A 193 10.25 -12.36 4.88
CA VAL A 193 8.84 -12.01 4.89
C VAL A 193 8.35 -11.58 3.51
N ALA A 194 7.08 -11.85 3.23
CA ALA A 194 6.41 -11.38 2.04
C ALA A 194 5.62 -10.09 2.36
N ILE A 195 5.99 -8.98 1.73
CA ILE A 195 5.31 -7.69 1.87
C ILE A 195 4.21 -7.60 0.82
N ALA A 196 2.96 -7.53 1.28
CA ALA A 196 1.80 -7.31 0.43
C ALA A 196 1.33 -5.85 0.53
N TYR A 197 0.57 -5.43 -0.47
CA TYR A 197 0.08 -4.06 -0.61
C TYR A 197 -1.44 -4.08 -0.69
N SER A 198 -2.12 -3.37 0.21
CA SER A 198 -3.58 -3.37 0.27
C SER A 198 -4.16 -2.81 -1.02
N ASN A 199 -4.99 -3.58 -1.73
CA ASN A 199 -5.51 -3.24 -3.07
C ASN A 199 -4.41 -2.89 -4.10
N GLY A 200 -3.17 -3.33 -3.88
CA GLY A 200 -2.03 -2.97 -4.70
C GLY A 200 -1.47 -1.56 -4.46
N ASP A 201 -2.00 -0.80 -3.50
CA ASP A 201 -1.50 0.53 -3.17
C ASP A 201 -0.13 0.45 -2.48
N ILE A 202 0.88 1.01 -3.16
CA ILE A 202 2.27 1.03 -2.70
C ILE A 202 2.46 1.73 -1.34
N ASP A 203 1.52 2.59 -0.95
CA ASP A 203 1.57 3.33 0.32
C ASP A 203 0.92 2.57 1.48
N LEU A 204 0.28 1.41 1.21
CA LEU A 204 -0.38 0.58 2.21
C LEU A 204 0.26 -0.83 2.36
N PRO A 205 1.58 -0.93 2.62
CA PRO A 205 2.27 -2.19 2.81
C PRO A 205 1.96 -2.84 4.17
N TYR A 206 2.01 -4.18 4.20
CA TYR A 206 2.00 -4.98 5.42
C TYR A 206 2.73 -6.31 5.19
N ILE A 207 3.23 -6.91 6.28
CA ILE A 207 3.79 -8.27 6.23
C ILE A 207 2.62 -9.26 6.14
N ALA A 208 2.50 -9.98 5.03
CA ALA A 208 1.46 -10.97 4.84
C ALA A 208 1.86 -12.33 5.44
N TYR A 209 3.10 -12.74 5.23
CA TYR A 209 3.61 -14.05 5.64
C TYR A 209 5.08 -13.97 6.04
N ALA A 210 5.49 -14.83 6.96
CA ALA A 210 6.89 -15.21 7.14
C ALA A 210 7.18 -16.44 6.28
N LEU A 211 8.36 -16.48 5.68
CA LEU A 211 8.79 -17.53 4.76
C LEU A 211 10.02 -18.23 5.33
N HIS A 212 10.16 -19.52 5.03
CA HIS A 212 11.39 -20.26 5.23
C HIS A 212 12.19 -20.27 3.92
N ASP A 213 13.51 -20.36 4.02
CA ASP A 213 14.42 -20.43 2.89
C ASP A 213 15.41 -21.60 3.05
N SER A 214 16.37 -21.73 2.14
CA SER A 214 17.37 -22.80 2.19
C SER A 214 18.36 -22.68 3.35
N GLU A 215 18.59 -21.47 3.87
CA GLU A 215 19.45 -21.24 5.03
C GLU A 215 18.68 -21.42 6.35
N HIS A 216 17.37 -21.16 6.33
CA HIS A 216 16.45 -21.23 7.46
C HIS A 216 15.29 -22.21 7.17
N PRO A 217 15.55 -23.53 7.12
CA PRO A 217 14.56 -24.52 6.75
C PRO A 217 13.44 -24.68 7.80
N ASP A 218 12.26 -25.09 7.33
CA ASP A 218 11.09 -25.34 8.17
C ASP A 218 11.36 -26.49 9.18
N PRO A 219 10.83 -26.41 10.42
CA PRO A 219 10.85 -27.53 11.37
C PRO A 219 10.25 -28.85 10.86
N VAL A 220 9.33 -28.79 9.90
CA VAL A 220 8.69 -29.94 9.26
C VAL A 220 9.17 -30.07 7.82
N SER A 221 9.69 -31.25 7.48
CA SER A 221 10.27 -31.59 6.19
C SER A 221 9.79 -32.97 5.73
N ARG A 222 10.32 -33.43 4.59
CA ARG A 222 10.04 -34.77 4.06
C ARG A 222 10.24 -35.88 5.07
N ASP A 223 11.24 -35.78 5.95
CA ASP A 223 11.64 -36.88 6.83
C ASP A 223 10.75 -36.98 8.09
N ASN A 224 9.91 -35.97 8.35
CA ASN A 224 9.02 -35.92 9.51
C ASN A 224 7.64 -35.32 9.17
N HIS A 225 7.18 -35.56 7.94
CA HIS A 225 6.01 -34.95 7.30
C HIS A 225 4.64 -35.21 7.96
N THR A 226 4.57 -36.04 9.00
CA THR A 226 3.37 -36.31 9.80
C THR A 226 3.34 -35.51 11.12
N ARG A 227 4.29 -34.59 11.32
CA ARG A 227 4.38 -33.78 12.53
C ARG A 227 3.76 -32.40 12.33
N ASN A 228 3.14 -31.92 13.39
CA ASN A 228 2.73 -30.54 13.58
C ASN A 228 3.61 -29.93 14.68
N VAL A 229 4.31 -28.82 14.40
CA VAL A 229 5.33 -28.27 15.30
C VAL A 229 5.16 -26.76 15.44
N LEU A 230 5.01 -26.30 16.68
CA LEU A 230 5.30 -24.92 17.07
C LEU A 230 6.61 -24.95 17.86
N ARG A 231 7.65 -24.29 17.36
CA ARG A 231 8.98 -24.22 18.01
C ARG A 231 9.45 -22.77 18.07
N THR A 232 9.82 -22.30 19.26
CA THR A 232 10.37 -20.95 19.45
C THR A 232 11.92 -20.94 19.36
N PRO A 233 12.57 -19.76 19.23
CA PRO A 233 14.03 -19.67 19.15
C PRO A 233 14.77 -20.29 20.33
N ALA A 234 14.20 -20.20 21.54
CA ALA A 234 14.73 -20.85 22.75
C ALA A 234 14.41 -22.36 22.85
N ASN A 235 13.98 -23.00 21.75
CA ASN A 235 13.62 -24.42 21.66
C ASN A 235 12.46 -24.86 22.59
N ASN A 236 11.59 -23.92 23.01
CA ASN A 236 10.30 -24.29 23.59
C ASN A 236 9.42 -24.83 22.47
N LYS A 237 8.77 -25.97 22.70
CA LYS A 237 8.06 -26.69 21.63
C LYS A 237 6.73 -27.27 22.07
N LEU A 238 5.73 -27.12 21.19
CA LEU A 238 4.53 -27.95 21.15
C LEU A 238 4.61 -28.79 19.87
N ARG A 239 4.64 -30.11 20.01
CA ARG A 239 4.73 -31.05 18.90
C ARG A 239 3.60 -32.06 18.98
N MET A 240 2.95 -32.32 17.85
CA MET A 240 1.95 -33.37 17.70
C MET A 240 2.37 -34.28 16.54
N GLU A 241 2.40 -35.59 16.77
CA GLU A 241 2.72 -36.62 15.77
C GLU A 241 1.43 -37.34 15.36
N ASP A 242 1.12 -37.32 14.07
CA ASP A 242 -0.08 -37.94 13.49
C ASP A 242 0.20 -39.28 12.78
N ARG A 243 1.43 -39.80 12.86
CA ARG A 243 1.74 -41.12 12.31
C ARG A 243 0.92 -42.21 13.02
N ARG A 244 0.10 -42.92 12.24
CA ARG A 244 -0.85 -43.93 12.72
C ARG A 244 -0.18 -45.03 13.55
N GLY A 245 -0.76 -45.30 14.72
CA GLY A 245 -0.32 -46.31 15.69
C GLY A 245 0.77 -45.82 16.64
N VAL A 246 1.32 -44.63 16.43
CA VAL A 246 2.37 -44.01 17.26
C VAL A 246 2.10 -42.52 17.53
N GLU A 247 0.82 -42.13 17.49
CA GLU A 247 0.39 -40.77 17.75
C GLU A 247 0.78 -40.31 19.16
N HIS A 248 1.26 -39.07 19.28
CA HIS A 248 1.62 -38.49 20.57
C HIS A 248 1.71 -36.97 20.52
N ILE A 249 1.59 -36.35 21.69
CA ILE A 249 1.74 -34.90 21.88
C ILE A 249 2.88 -34.67 22.89
N LYS A 250 3.71 -33.67 22.61
CA LYS A 250 4.82 -33.23 23.47
C LYS A 250 4.78 -31.72 23.65
N LEU A 251 4.75 -31.28 24.90
CA LEU A 251 5.03 -29.91 25.31
C LEU A 251 6.34 -29.90 26.10
N ALA A 252 7.35 -29.16 25.65
CA ALA A 252 8.66 -29.16 26.30
C ALA A 252 9.31 -27.78 26.30
N THR A 253 10.05 -27.51 27.37
CA THR A 253 10.89 -26.33 27.53
C THR A 253 12.36 -26.73 27.53
N GLU A 254 13.21 -25.83 27.03
CA GLU A 254 14.65 -26.01 27.12
C GLU A 254 15.16 -25.66 28.54
N TYR A 255 14.59 -24.60 29.11
CA TYR A 255 14.84 -24.19 30.48
C TYR A 255 14.27 -25.22 31.46
N GLY A 256 15.09 -25.69 32.39
CA GLY A 256 14.73 -26.74 33.36
C GLY A 256 14.48 -28.12 32.75
N LYS A 257 14.52 -28.27 31.42
CA LYS A 257 14.30 -29.54 30.70
C LYS A 257 12.95 -30.22 31.01
N THR A 258 11.95 -29.46 31.45
CA THR A 258 10.63 -29.97 31.78
C THR A 258 9.85 -30.36 30.52
N GLN A 259 9.15 -31.49 30.57
CA GLN A 259 8.39 -32.04 29.45
C GLN A 259 7.10 -32.68 29.92
N LEU A 260 6.00 -32.40 29.21
CA LEU A 260 4.73 -33.11 29.31
C LEU A 260 4.52 -33.88 28.01
N ASN A 261 4.48 -35.21 28.11
CA ASN A 261 4.27 -36.11 26.98
C ASN A 261 2.96 -36.89 27.15
N SER A 262 2.25 -37.14 26.06
CA SER A 262 1.00 -37.92 26.04
C SER A 262 0.91 -38.78 24.78
N GLY A 263 0.38 -40.01 24.89
CA GLY A 263 0.20 -40.95 23.78
C GLY A 263 1.32 -41.99 23.71
N HIS A 264 1.93 -42.16 22.53
CA HIS A 264 3.08 -43.02 22.32
C HIS A 264 4.39 -42.39 22.83
N LEU A 265 4.94 -42.92 23.92
CA LEU A 265 6.14 -42.39 24.56
C LEU A 265 7.38 -42.99 23.93
N VAL A 266 8.31 -42.14 23.50
CA VAL A 266 9.59 -42.52 22.90
C VAL A 266 10.77 -41.99 23.70
N ASP A 267 11.89 -42.70 23.66
CA ASP A 267 13.17 -42.20 24.16
C ASP A 267 13.84 -41.22 23.17
N SER A 268 15.08 -40.80 23.48
CA SER A 268 15.86 -39.90 22.62
C SER A 268 16.26 -40.51 21.28
N GLN A 269 16.27 -41.84 21.17
CA GLN A 269 16.54 -42.59 19.95
C GLN A 269 15.26 -42.88 19.14
N GLY A 270 14.08 -42.48 19.66
CA GLY A 270 12.79 -42.75 19.03
C GLY A 270 12.26 -44.15 19.30
N GLN A 271 12.87 -44.93 20.20
CA GLN A 271 12.38 -46.24 20.57
C GLN A 271 11.23 -46.13 21.57
N ARG A 272 10.26 -47.04 21.46
CA ARG A 272 9.10 -47.07 22.35
C ARG A 272 9.54 -47.30 23.79
N ARG A 273 9.21 -46.35 24.67
CA ARG A 273 9.41 -46.44 26.12
C ARG A 273 8.12 -46.81 26.86
N GLY A 274 6.97 -46.41 26.34
CA GLY A 274 5.69 -46.61 27.01
C GLY A 274 4.50 -46.02 26.27
N GLN A 275 3.34 -46.01 26.91
CA GLN A 275 2.12 -45.36 26.44
C GLN A 275 1.41 -44.67 27.61
N GLY A 276 0.68 -43.59 27.34
CA GLY A 276 -0.06 -42.83 28.35
C GLY A 276 0.49 -41.41 28.51
N GLY A 277 0.42 -40.87 29.72
CA GLY A 277 0.90 -39.52 30.05
C GLY A 277 2.13 -39.56 30.95
N GLU A 278 3.08 -38.64 30.73
CA GLU A 278 4.30 -38.52 31.53
C GLU A 278 4.68 -37.05 31.71
N LEU A 279 4.98 -36.69 32.96
CA LEU A 279 5.62 -35.43 33.31
C LEU A 279 7.07 -35.72 33.73
N SER A 280 8.02 -35.11 33.04
CA SER A 280 9.44 -35.12 33.40
C SER A 280 9.82 -33.71 33.82
N THR A 281 10.47 -33.56 34.97
CA THR A 281 10.93 -32.29 35.55
C THR A 281 12.42 -32.28 35.75
#